data_AF-A0A432FF48-F1
#
_entry.id   AF-A0A432FF48-F1
#
_cell.length_a   1.000
_cell.length_b   1.000
_cell.length_c   1.000
_cell.angle_alpha   90.00
_cell.angle_beta   90.00
_cell.angle_gamma   90.00
#
_symmetry.space_group_name_H-M   'P 1'
#
loop_
_entity.id
_entity.type
_entity.pdbx_description
1 polymer ?
#
loop_
_entity_poly.entity_id
_entity_poly.type
_entity_poly.pdbx_seq_one_letter_code
_entity_poly.pdbx_strand_id
1 'polypeptide(L)'
;FKFFLILITIKPLEEKISENTSKLVFKTLSPIHLKDKSGKVVESTDPKFEEEFNKVQKRIFETLGNPYSWIKIKPKRCGKNLNYFCVKKKVVKLKLAGYERETQRGYLKILSHEGIFELEGNPEVLKKLYQKGLGQRTAEGFGMCEVL
;
A
#
# COMPACT_ATOMS: atom_id res chain seq x y z
N PHE A 1 -0.97 28.08 -16.93
CA PHE A 1 -0.55 28.35 -15.53
C PHE A 1 0.56 27.41 -15.15
N LYS A 2 1.73 27.94 -14.76
CA LYS A 2 2.90 27.16 -14.33
C LYS A 2 3.04 27.35 -12.82
N PHE A 3 2.81 26.29 -12.05
CA PHE A 3 3.04 26.32 -10.61
C PHE A 3 4.50 25.94 -10.34
N PHE A 4 5.11 26.61 -9.37
CA PHE A 4 6.43 26.25 -8.87
C PHE A 4 6.28 25.80 -7.42
N LEU A 5 6.86 24.65 -7.09
CA LEU A 5 7.00 24.20 -5.71
C LEU A 5 8.40 24.60 -5.25
N ILE A 6 8.49 25.27 -4.10
CA ILE A 6 9.76 25.62 -3.46
C ILE A 6 9.88 24.75 -2.21
N LEU A 7 10.97 23.99 -2.11
CA LEU A 7 11.28 23.21 -0.91
C LEU A 7 11.71 24.16 0.21
N ILE A 8 10.93 24.25 1.28
CA ILE A 8 11.22 25.13 2.42
C ILE A 8 12.12 24.44 3.43
N THR A 9 11.78 23.21 3.84
CA THR A 9 12.51 22.46 4.86
C THR A 9 12.30 20.96 4.67
N ILE A 10 13.29 20.19 5.12
CA ILE A 10 13.17 18.74 5.33
C ILE A 10 13.36 18.49 6.82
N LYS A 11 12.47 17.70 7.42
CA LYS A 11 12.60 17.27 8.82
C LYS A 11 12.47 15.75 8.88
N PRO A 12 13.38 15.04 9.56
CA PRO A 12 13.20 13.63 9.83
C PRO A 12 11.98 13.45 10.75
N LEU A 13 11.26 12.34 10.55
CA LEU A 13 10.17 11.92 11.43
C LEU A 13 10.64 10.69 12.20
N GLU A 14 10.29 10.63 13.48
CA GLU A 14 10.52 9.44 14.30
C GLU A 14 9.60 8.29 13.85
N GLU A 15 10.12 7.07 13.85
CA GLU A 15 9.33 5.88 13.59
C GLU A 15 8.38 5.60 14.76
N LYS A 16 7.09 5.44 14.47
CA LYS A 16 6.05 5.18 15.48
C LYS A 16 5.84 3.69 15.79
N ILE A 17 6.66 2.81 15.23
CA ILE A 17 6.52 1.36 15.37
C ILE A 17 7.53 0.83 16.40
N SER A 18 7.06 0.03 17.36
CA SER A 18 7.95 -0.62 18.33
C SER A 18 8.43 -1.99 17.82
N GLU A 19 9.63 -2.40 18.22
CA GLU A 19 10.30 -3.59 17.68
C GLU A 19 9.61 -4.91 18.00
N ASN A 20 8.76 -4.95 19.03
CA ASN A 20 8.09 -6.17 19.47
C ASN A 20 6.60 -6.22 19.11
N THR A 21 6.12 -5.28 18.27
CA THR A 21 4.69 -5.27 17.94
C THR A 21 4.35 -6.30 16.86
N SER A 22 3.61 -7.34 17.24
CA SER A 22 3.11 -8.38 16.34
C SER A 22 1.73 -8.06 15.73
N LYS A 23 1.08 -6.98 16.18
CA LYS A 23 -0.24 -6.54 15.68
C LYS A 23 -0.36 -5.01 15.63
N LEU A 24 -0.69 -4.48 14.45
CA LEU A 24 -0.74 -3.03 14.19
C LEU A 24 -1.97 -2.65 13.39
N VAL A 25 -2.35 -1.38 13.51
CA VAL A 25 -3.35 -0.77 12.65
C VAL A 25 -2.66 0.29 11.80
N PHE A 26 -2.67 0.08 10.49
CA PHE A 26 -2.12 1.03 9.53
C PHE A 26 -3.22 1.85 8.87
N LYS A 27 -3.00 3.15 8.76
CA LYS A 27 -3.78 4.04 7.90
C LYS A 27 -2.94 4.42 6.69
N THR A 28 -3.50 4.29 5.50
CA THR A 28 -2.79 4.63 4.26
C THR A 28 -2.65 6.14 4.12
N LEU A 29 -1.43 6.62 3.90
CA LEU A 29 -1.13 7.99 3.45
C LEU A 29 -1.16 8.09 1.91
N SER A 30 -0.87 6.97 1.24
CA SER A 30 -1.07 6.80 -0.20
C SER A 30 -1.76 5.46 -0.47
N PRO A 31 -2.58 5.35 -1.53
CA PRO A 31 -3.43 4.18 -1.72
C PRO A 31 -2.61 2.92 -2.00
N ILE A 32 -3.11 1.76 -1.57
CA ILE A 32 -2.51 0.45 -1.81
C ILE A 32 -2.95 -0.05 -3.18
N HIS A 33 -2.00 -0.45 -4.01
CA HIS A 33 -2.26 -1.15 -5.25
C HIS A 33 -1.83 -2.61 -5.14
N LEU A 34 -2.71 -3.52 -5.56
CA LEU A 34 -2.43 -4.96 -5.60
C LEU A 34 -3.05 -5.57 -6.85
N LYS A 35 -2.23 -6.29 -7.62
CA LYS A 35 -2.63 -7.13 -8.73
C LYS A 35 -2.20 -8.57 -8.50
N ASP A 36 -3.05 -9.49 -8.94
CA ASP A 36 -2.69 -10.89 -9.04
C ASP A 36 -1.78 -11.16 -10.26
N LYS A 37 -1.36 -12.42 -10.42
CA LYS A 37 -0.52 -12.85 -11.55
C LYS A 37 -1.19 -12.70 -12.92
N SER A 38 -2.53 -12.65 -12.99
CA SER A 38 -3.28 -12.42 -14.22
C SER A 38 -3.33 -10.94 -14.61
N GLY A 39 -2.81 -10.05 -13.75
CA GLY A 39 -2.85 -8.61 -13.94
C GLY A 39 -4.15 -7.95 -13.48
N LYS A 40 -5.08 -8.72 -12.90
CA LYS A 40 -6.34 -8.22 -12.35
C LYS A 40 -6.10 -7.62 -10.97
N VAL A 41 -6.74 -6.49 -10.71
CA VAL A 41 -6.67 -5.83 -9.40
C VAL A 41 -7.48 -6.63 -8.38
N VAL A 42 -6.87 -6.89 -7.24
CA VAL A 42 -7.50 -7.61 -6.13
C VAL A 42 -8.12 -6.57 -5.19
N GLU A 43 -9.43 -6.67 -4.97
CA GLU A 43 -10.14 -5.75 -4.09
C GLU A 43 -9.72 -5.99 -2.63
N SER A 44 -9.47 -4.93 -1.86
CA SER A 44 -9.05 -5.04 -0.45
C SER A 44 -10.02 -5.78 0.47
N THR A 45 -11.29 -5.89 0.07
CA THR A 45 -12.34 -6.61 0.80
C THR A 45 -12.57 -8.04 0.27
N ASP A 46 -11.86 -8.44 -0.78
CA ASP A 46 -11.94 -9.80 -1.33
C ASP A 46 -11.26 -10.78 -0.36
N PRO A 47 -11.85 -11.95 -0.08
CA PRO A 47 -11.22 -12.98 0.75
C PRO A 47 -9.81 -13.41 0.28
N LYS A 48 -9.51 -13.28 -1.01
CA LYS A 48 -8.20 -13.61 -1.60
C LYS A 48 -7.16 -12.52 -1.42
N PHE A 49 -7.53 -11.35 -0.90
CA PHE A 49 -6.63 -10.21 -0.76
C PHE A 49 -5.41 -10.54 0.09
N GLU A 50 -5.59 -11.19 1.25
CA GLU A 50 -4.48 -11.59 2.12
C GLU A 50 -3.50 -12.51 1.40
N GLU A 51 -4.03 -13.52 0.71
CA GLU A 51 -3.20 -14.51 0.00
C GLU A 51 -2.36 -13.87 -1.10
N GLU A 52 -2.99 -13.05 -1.95
CA GLU A 52 -2.29 -12.36 -3.04
C GLU A 52 -1.34 -11.28 -2.51
N PHE A 53 -1.72 -10.57 -1.43
CA PHE A 53 -0.83 -9.63 -0.77
C PHE A 53 0.45 -10.33 -0.32
N ASN A 54 0.33 -11.45 0.40
CA ASN A 54 1.49 -12.19 0.89
C ASN A 54 2.36 -12.76 -0.24
N LYS A 55 1.76 -13.32 -1.31
CA LYS A 55 2.52 -13.80 -2.48
C LYS A 55 3.32 -12.68 -3.12
N VAL A 56 2.73 -11.50 -3.27
CA VAL A 56 3.37 -10.33 -3.86
C VAL A 56 4.46 -9.77 -2.94
N GLN A 57 4.16 -9.62 -1.65
CA GLN A 57 5.14 -9.12 -0.68
C GLN A 57 6.33 -10.05 -0.56
N LYS A 58 6.11 -11.36 -0.47
CA LYS A 58 7.19 -12.35 -0.43
C LYS A 58 8.20 -12.13 -1.57
N ARG A 59 7.70 -11.99 -2.81
CA ARG A 59 8.55 -11.72 -3.99
C ARG A 59 9.31 -10.40 -3.89
N ILE A 60 8.64 -9.34 -3.44
CA ILE A 60 9.25 -8.02 -3.26
C ILE A 60 10.36 -8.10 -2.20
N PHE A 61 10.10 -8.75 -1.07
CA PHE A 61 11.06 -8.92 0.02
C PHE A 61 12.27 -9.75 -0.42
N GLU A 62 12.04 -10.88 -1.09
CA GLU A 62 13.08 -11.74 -1.67
C GLU A 62 13.96 -10.94 -2.65
N THR A 63 13.35 -10.14 -3.53
CA THR A 63 14.08 -9.27 -4.48
C THR A 63 14.94 -8.23 -3.75
N LEU A 64 14.49 -7.75 -2.59
CA LEU A 64 15.23 -6.82 -1.74
C LEU A 64 16.21 -7.51 -0.79
N GLY A 65 16.34 -8.84 -0.84
CA GLY A 65 17.21 -9.62 0.06
C GLY A 65 16.75 -9.64 1.52
N ASN A 66 15.45 -9.46 1.79
CA ASN A 66 14.89 -9.51 3.14
C ASN A 66 14.06 -10.80 3.34
N PRO A 67 14.10 -11.42 4.52
CA PRO A 67 13.21 -12.54 4.83
C PRO A 67 11.75 -12.07 4.90
N TYR A 68 10.83 -12.95 4.52
CA TYR A 68 9.40 -12.70 4.62
C TYR A 68 8.68 -13.85 5.30
N SER A 69 7.90 -13.53 6.33
CA SER A 69 6.94 -14.44 6.95
C SER A 69 5.53 -13.95 6.67
N TRP A 70 4.59 -14.90 6.61
CA TRP A 70 3.20 -14.60 6.30
C TRP A 70 2.61 -13.63 7.33
N ILE A 71 1.87 -12.64 6.84
CA ILE A 71 1.11 -11.73 7.68
C ILE A 71 -0.39 -11.97 7.46
N LYS A 72 -1.18 -11.81 8.52
CA LYS A 72 -2.61 -11.58 8.38
C LYS A 72 -2.83 -10.11 8.02
N ILE A 73 -3.63 -9.83 7.01
CA ILE A 73 -4.00 -8.47 6.65
C ILE A 73 -5.47 -8.41 6.26
N LYS A 74 -6.20 -7.47 6.86
CA LYS A 74 -7.60 -7.23 6.53
C LYS A 74 -7.97 -5.76 6.66
N PRO A 75 -8.91 -5.25 5.86
CA PRO A 75 -9.45 -3.92 6.07
C PRO A 75 -10.18 -3.86 7.43
N LYS A 76 -9.96 -2.79 8.18
CA LYS A 76 -10.63 -2.54 9.47
C LYS A 76 -12.13 -2.28 9.23
N ARG A 77 -13.00 -2.77 10.11
CA ARG A 77 -14.44 -2.43 10.08
C ARG A 77 -14.70 -1.03 10.65
N CYS A 78 -15.68 -0.32 10.09
CA CYS A 78 -15.96 1.08 10.39
C CYS A 78 -17.16 1.24 11.32
N GLY A 79 -16.92 1.78 12.52
CA GLY A 79 -17.95 2.05 13.53
C GLY A 79 -18.53 0.78 14.16
N LYS A 80 -19.74 0.90 14.74
CA LYS A 80 -20.48 -0.23 15.35
C LYS A 80 -21.10 -1.17 14.31
N ASN A 81 -21.19 -0.75 13.06
CA ASN A 81 -21.80 -1.54 12.00
C ASN A 81 -20.74 -2.42 11.33
N LEU A 82 -20.85 -3.73 11.56
CA LEU A 82 -19.89 -4.69 11.02
C LEU A 82 -19.91 -4.75 9.49
N ASN A 83 -20.94 -4.28 8.79
CA ASN A 83 -21.03 -4.42 7.33
C ASN A 83 -20.14 -3.46 6.53
N TYR A 84 -19.54 -2.46 7.17
CA TYR A 84 -18.73 -1.45 6.48
C TYR A 84 -17.26 -1.57 6.82
N PHE A 85 -16.42 -1.44 5.79
CA PHE A 85 -14.97 -1.36 5.94
C PHE A 85 -14.50 0.08 5.88
N CYS A 86 -13.48 0.42 6.67
CA CYS A 86 -12.77 1.69 6.64
C CYS A 86 -11.83 1.78 5.44
N VAL A 87 -12.28 1.35 4.28
CA VAL A 87 -11.51 1.35 3.04
C VAL A 87 -12.42 1.80 1.90
N LYS A 88 -11.86 2.59 0.98
CA LYS A 88 -12.55 3.01 -0.23
C LYS A 88 -11.66 2.80 -1.45
N LYS A 89 -12.33 2.56 -2.57
CA LYS A 89 -11.72 2.40 -3.88
C LYS A 89 -11.27 3.76 -4.42
N LYS A 90 -10.09 3.82 -5.02
CA LYS A 90 -9.49 5.03 -5.61
C LYS A 90 -8.87 4.70 -6.96
N VAL A 91 -9.08 5.59 -7.94
CA VAL A 91 -8.40 5.51 -9.24
C VAL A 91 -7.34 6.60 -9.29
N VAL A 92 -6.07 6.22 -9.30
CA VAL A 92 -4.96 7.15 -9.49
C VAL A 92 -4.65 7.26 -10.97
N LYS A 93 -4.52 8.50 -11.46
CA LYS A 93 -4.15 8.80 -12.86
C LYS A 93 -2.68 9.18 -12.90
N LEU A 94 -1.82 8.30 -13.41
CA LEU A 94 -0.41 8.62 -13.62
C LEU A 94 -0.20 9.14 -15.04
N LYS A 95 0.46 10.28 -15.16
CA LYS A 95 0.95 10.78 -16.44
C LYS A 95 2.37 10.28 -16.64
N LEU A 96 2.56 9.41 -17.63
CA LEU A 96 3.85 8.84 -17.96
C LEU A 96 4.14 9.15 -19.43
N ALA A 97 5.25 9.83 -19.70
CA ALA A 97 5.61 10.26 -21.06
C ALA A 97 5.80 9.06 -22.03
N GLY A 98 6.25 7.89 -21.53
CA GLY A 98 6.30 6.67 -22.33
C GLY A 98 4.89 6.16 -22.70
N TYR A 99 4.00 6.07 -21.71
CA TYR A 99 2.62 5.60 -21.91
C TYR A 99 1.83 6.46 -22.89
N GLU A 100 1.96 7.79 -22.79
CA GLU A 100 1.27 8.73 -23.68
C GLU A 100 1.74 8.58 -25.13
N ARG A 101 3.06 8.40 -25.35
CA ARG A 101 3.63 8.16 -26.68
C ARG A 101 3.16 6.85 -27.31
N GLU A 102 3.09 5.77 -26.52
CA GLU A 102 2.76 4.44 -27.03
C GLU A 102 1.26 4.23 -27.25
N THR A 103 0.42 4.78 -26.38
CA THR A 103 -1.02 4.46 -26.36
C THR A 103 -1.90 5.59 -26.88
N GLN A 104 -1.34 6.78 -27.09
CA GLN A 104 -2.07 8.03 -27.35
C GLN A 104 -3.11 8.38 -26.27
N ARG A 105 -2.99 7.77 -25.08
CA ARG A 105 -3.85 8.05 -23.92
C ARG A 105 -3.11 8.94 -22.94
N GLY A 106 -3.77 9.98 -22.44
CA GLY A 106 -3.14 10.96 -21.55
C GLY A 106 -2.74 10.43 -20.16
N TYR A 107 -3.37 9.35 -19.66
CA TYR A 107 -3.10 8.83 -18.31
C TYR A 107 -3.24 7.32 -18.20
N LEU A 108 -2.32 6.70 -17.47
CA LEU A 108 -2.47 5.35 -16.95
C LEU A 108 -3.37 5.38 -15.72
N LYS A 109 -4.52 4.70 -15.78
CA LYS A 109 -5.46 4.57 -14.66
C LYS A 109 -5.11 3.35 -13.82
N ILE A 110 -4.85 3.57 -12.54
CA ILE A 110 -4.48 2.53 -11.58
C ILE A 110 -5.56 2.45 -10.53
N LEU A 111 -6.16 1.27 -10.40
CA LEU A 111 -7.14 1.01 -9.39
C LEU A 111 -6.48 0.56 -8.09
N SER A 112 -6.85 1.22 -7.00
CA SER A 112 -6.20 1.11 -5.69
C SER A 112 -7.20 1.31 -4.55
N HIS A 113 -6.76 1.14 -3.32
CA HIS A 113 -7.57 1.27 -2.12
C HIS A 113 -6.91 2.17 -1.09
N GLU A 114 -7.65 3.09 -0.50
CA GLU A 114 -7.18 3.91 0.64
C GLU A 114 -8.07 3.65 1.85
N GLY A 115 -7.47 3.53 3.03
CA GLY A 115 -8.19 3.15 4.23
C GLY A 115 -7.33 2.73 5.41
N ILE A 116 -7.94 1.98 6.31
CA ILE A 116 -7.35 1.45 7.52
C ILE A 116 -7.29 -0.07 7.43
N PHE A 117 -6.13 -0.65 7.74
CA PHE A 117 -5.86 -2.08 7.68
C PHE A 117 -5.32 -2.57 9.02
N GLU A 118 -5.79 -3.73 9.45
CA GLU A 118 -5.27 -4.44 10.61
C GLU A 118 -4.29 -5.50 10.11
N LEU A 119 -3.07 -5.47 10.64
CA LEU A 119 -2.00 -6.41 10.28
C LEU A 119 -1.54 -7.17 11.53
N GLU A 120 -1.24 -8.45 11.37
CA GLU A 120 -0.70 -9.30 12.42
C GLU A 120 0.36 -10.25 11.83
N GLY A 121 1.52 -10.37 12.48
CA GLY A 121 2.62 -11.19 11.99
C GLY A 121 3.93 -10.91 12.69
N ASN A 122 5.05 -11.29 12.05
CA ASN A 122 6.38 -11.05 12.57
C ASN A 122 6.69 -9.53 12.64
N PRO A 123 7.17 -9.01 13.79
CA PRO A 123 7.44 -7.58 13.96
C PRO A 123 8.42 -6.98 12.94
N GLU A 124 9.46 -7.71 12.52
CA GLU A 124 10.44 -7.24 11.55
C GLU A 124 9.82 -7.07 10.16
N VAL A 125 8.94 -8.00 9.77
CA VAL A 125 8.19 -7.91 8.51
C VAL A 125 7.24 -6.72 8.54
N LEU A 126 6.54 -6.52 9.66
CA LEU A 126 5.63 -5.38 9.86
C LEU A 126 6.39 -4.05 9.81
N LYS A 127 7.57 -3.96 10.45
CA LYS A 127 8.45 -2.78 10.39
C LYS A 127 8.95 -2.51 8.98
N LYS A 128 9.38 -3.54 8.26
CA LYS A 128 9.81 -3.37 6.87
C LYS A 128 8.65 -2.89 5.98
N LEU A 129 7.45 -3.46 6.15
CA LEU A 129 6.24 -3.02 5.43
C LEU A 129 5.90 -1.56 5.72
N TYR A 130 6.02 -1.12 6.98
CA TYR A 130 5.86 0.28 7.36
C TYR A 130 6.85 1.19 6.62
N GLN A 131 8.13 0.80 6.58
CA GLN A 131 9.19 1.59 5.93
C GLN A 131 9.05 1.63 4.40
N LYS A 132 8.76 0.50 3.74
CA LYS A 132 8.73 0.43 2.27
C LYS A 132 7.35 0.69 1.64
N GLY A 133 6.29 0.72 2.45
CA GLY A 133 4.90 0.79 2.01
C GLY A 133 4.27 -0.58 1.69
N LEU A 134 2.93 -0.60 1.62
CA LEU A 134 2.10 -1.78 1.41
C LEU A 134 1.77 -2.01 -0.08
N GLY A 135 1.70 -3.27 -0.51
CA GLY A 135 1.30 -3.61 -1.88
C GLY A 135 2.44 -3.45 -2.90
N GLN A 136 2.09 -3.01 -4.10
CA GLN A 136 2.98 -2.83 -5.25
C GLN A 136 3.14 -1.36 -5.61
N ARG A 137 4.13 -1.07 -6.48
CA ARG A 137 4.40 0.28 -7.02
C ARG A 137 4.70 1.32 -5.94
N THR A 138 5.31 0.90 -4.84
CA THR A 138 5.59 1.81 -3.71
C THR A 138 6.58 2.92 -4.09
N ALA A 139 7.52 2.63 -4.98
CA ALA A 139 8.42 3.63 -5.59
C ALA A 139 7.69 4.66 -6.49
N GLU A 140 6.44 4.42 -6.86
CA GLU A 140 5.61 5.33 -7.67
C GLU A 140 4.55 6.07 -6.83
N GLY A 141 4.71 6.10 -5.50
CA GLY A 141 3.83 6.84 -4.60
C GLY A 141 2.58 6.07 -4.16
N PHE A 142 2.67 4.75 -4.03
CA PHE A 142 1.62 3.89 -3.50
C PHE A 142 2.02 3.25 -2.17
N GLY A 143 1.04 2.85 -1.36
CA GLY A 143 1.25 1.96 -0.22
C GLY A 143 1.84 2.58 1.05
N MET A 144 2.33 3.83 1.02
CA MET A 144 2.81 4.53 2.21
C MET A 144 1.72 4.58 3.29
N CYS A 145 2.08 4.29 4.54
CA CYS A 145 1.15 4.23 5.66
C CYS A 145 1.71 4.90 6.93
N GLU A 146 0.82 5.17 7.87
CA GLU A 146 1.12 5.58 9.24
C GLU A 146 0.54 4.55 10.22
N VAL A 147 1.15 4.42 11.40
CA VAL A 147 0.59 3.65 12.52
C VAL A 147 -0.47 4.50 13.24
N LEU A 148 -1.62 3.91 13.54
CA LEU A 148 -2.67 4.48 14.39
C LEU A 148 -2.51 4.10 15.85
#